data_AF-A0A166SG19-F1
#
_entry.id   AF-A0A166SG19-F1
#
_cell.length_a   1.000
_cell.length_b   1.000
_cell.length_c   1.000
_cell.angle_alpha   90.00
_cell.angle_beta   90.00
_cell.angle_gamma   90.00
#
_symmetry.space_group_name_H-M   'P 1'
#
loop_
_entity.id
_entity.type
_entity.pdbx_description
1 polymer ?
#
loop_
_entity_poly.entity_id
_entity_poly.type
_entity_poly.pdbx_seq_one_letter_code
_entity_poly.pdbx_strand_id
1 'polypeptide(L)'
;MLKLQSNLAALSGLSISTLVQFISCAAHLKDDILLTQPADMDASMAPEILPPGIRTFLGNACDIPLDCVDVYWLALKETVWQDGSQRLGDTKSQFQKHGHNNGIGIFISGLHETSYRANTSHFNSF
;
A
#
# COMPACT_ATOMS: atom_id res chain seq x y z
N MET A 1 1.88 21.35 -15.84
CA MET A 1 0.81 21.44 -14.82
C MET A 1 -0.54 21.07 -15.46
N LEU A 2 -0.73 19.79 -15.86
CA LEU A 2 -1.93 19.35 -16.61
C LEU A 2 -2.24 17.82 -16.51
N LYS A 3 -1.69 17.08 -15.53
CA LYS A 3 -1.94 15.63 -15.39
C LYS A 3 -3.02 15.26 -14.36
N LEU A 4 -3.46 16.20 -13.53
CA LEU A 4 -4.43 15.91 -12.46
C LEU A 4 -5.90 16.08 -12.91
N GLN A 5 -6.18 17.03 -13.82
CA GLN A 5 -7.56 17.38 -14.19
C GLN A 5 -8.30 16.29 -14.97
N SER A 6 -7.61 15.51 -15.83
CA SER A 6 -8.26 14.48 -16.65
C SER A 6 -8.69 13.23 -15.85
N ASN A 7 -8.08 12.97 -14.68
CA ASN A 7 -8.39 11.81 -13.85
C ASN A 7 -9.43 12.08 -12.76
N LEU A 8 -9.71 13.35 -12.45
CA LEU A 8 -10.71 13.73 -11.44
C LEU A 8 -12.14 13.32 -11.84
N ALA A 9 -12.45 13.24 -13.13
CA ALA A 9 -13.72 12.73 -13.61
C ALA A 9 -13.94 11.24 -13.25
N ALA A 10 -12.87 10.44 -13.25
CA ALA A 10 -12.94 9.04 -12.81
C ALA A 10 -13.06 8.88 -11.30
N LEU A 11 -12.78 9.95 -10.54
CA LEU A 11 -13.02 10.03 -9.10
C LEU A 11 -14.40 10.61 -8.76
N SER A 12 -15.17 11.05 -9.77
CA SER A 12 -16.50 11.61 -9.55
C SER A 12 -17.47 10.51 -9.08
N GLY A 13 -18.10 10.72 -7.93
CA GLY A 13 -18.97 9.72 -7.28
C GLY A 13 -18.31 8.94 -6.14
N LEU A 14 -17.02 9.15 -5.87
CA LEU A 14 -16.34 8.52 -4.74
C LEU A 14 -16.46 9.31 -3.45
N SER A 15 -16.60 8.56 -2.37
CA SER A 15 -16.48 9.13 -1.03
C SER A 15 -15.01 9.45 -0.73
N ILE A 16 -14.77 10.56 -0.02
CA ILE A 16 -13.44 10.89 0.51
C ILE A 16 -12.92 9.74 1.39
N SER A 17 -13.80 9.06 2.12
CA SER A 17 -13.46 7.87 2.90
C SER A 17 -12.84 6.75 2.06
N THR A 18 -13.37 6.46 0.87
CA THR A 18 -12.82 5.45 -0.04
C THR A 18 -11.42 5.83 -0.51
N LEU A 19 -11.20 7.11 -0.84
CA LEU A 19 -9.89 7.60 -1.26
C LEU A 19 -8.86 7.50 -0.13
N VAL A 20 -9.23 7.95 1.07
CA VAL A 20 -8.37 7.84 2.26
C VAL A 20 -8.07 6.37 2.55
N GLN A 21 -9.05 5.49 2.49
CA GLN A 21 -8.86 4.06 2.72
C GLN A 21 -7.93 3.42 1.68
N PHE A 22 -8.08 3.78 0.41
CA PHE A 22 -7.21 3.32 -0.68
C PHE A 22 -5.76 3.75 -0.46
N ILE A 23 -5.54 5.05 -0.22
CA ILE A 23 -4.21 5.60 0.05
C ILE A 23 -3.57 4.89 1.25
N SER A 24 -4.34 4.73 2.32
CA SER A 24 -3.86 4.13 3.56
C SER A 24 -3.50 2.67 3.37
N CYS A 25 -4.35 1.89 2.71
CA CYS A 25 -4.07 0.48 2.42
C CYS A 25 -2.85 0.33 1.51
N ALA A 26 -2.77 1.11 0.43
CA ALA A 26 -1.65 1.06 -0.50
C ALA A 26 -0.33 1.50 0.17
N ALA A 27 -0.37 2.48 1.06
CA ALA A 27 0.81 2.92 1.80
C ALA A 27 1.37 1.85 2.76
N HIS A 28 0.50 1.02 3.32
CA HIS A 28 0.92 -0.14 4.12
C HIS A 28 1.57 -1.24 3.28
N LEU A 29 1.32 -1.26 1.97
CA LEU A 29 1.77 -2.29 1.04
C LEU A 29 3.00 -1.88 0.23
N LYS A 30 3.63 -0.74 0.50
CA LYS A 30 4.75 -0.24 -0.32
C LYS A 30 5.90 -1.24 -0.39
N ASP A 31 6.24 -1.88 0.73
CA ASP A 31 7.29 -2.89 0.79
C ASP A 31 6.90 -4.14 -0.03
N ASP A 32 5.66 -4.60 0.09
CA ASP A 32 5.14 -5.73 -0.70
C ASP A 32 5.09 -5.42 -2.21
N ILE A 33 4.73 -4.18 -2.56
CA ILE A 33 4.75 -3.69 -3.94
C ILE A 33 6.18 -3.73 -4.46
N LEU A 34 7.17 -3.19 -3.73
CA LEU A 34 8.57 -3.17 -4.12
C LEU A 34 9.18 -4.57 -4.26
N LEU A 35 8.84 -5.50 -3.38
CA LEU A 35 9.33 -6.89 -3.41
C LEU A 35 9.01 -7.64 -4.71
N THR A 36 7.99 -7.19 -5.44
CA THR A 36 7.56 -7.80 -6.70
C THR A 36 8.07 -7.08 -7.94
N GLN A 37 8.79 -5.97 -7.77
CA GLN A 37 9.36 -5.21 -8.88
C GLN A 37 10.73 -5.76 -9.30
N PRO A 38 11.14 -5.53 -10.55
CA PRO A 38 12.51 -5.74 -11.00
C PRO A 38 13.55 -5.05 -10.08
N ALA A 39 14.68 -5.71 -9.84
CA ALA A 39 15.72 -5.24 -8.92
C ALA A 39 16.43 -3.95 -9.37
N ASP A 40 16.29 -3.57 -10.64
CA ASP A 40 16.80 -2.33 -11.22
C ASP A 40 15.83 -1.16 -11.11
N MET A 41 14.63 -1.36 -10.57
CA MET A 41 13.67 -0.29 -10.35
C MET A 41 14.11 0.64 -9.21
N ASP A 42 13.98 1.95 -9.44
CA ASP A 42 14.21 2.97 -8.41
C ASP A 42 13.11 2.94 -7.34
N ALA A 43 13.45 2.53 -6.13
CA ALA A 43 12.52 2.45 -5.01
C ALA A 43 11.97 3.82 -4.55
N SER A 44 12.57 4.94 -4.97
CA SER A 44 12.06 6.28 -4.69
C SER A 44 10.86 6.68 -5.55
N MET A 45 10.54 5.89 -6.57
CA MET A 45 9.40 6.13 -7.47
C MET A 45 8.35 5.03 -7.35
N ALA A 46 7.06 5.41 -7.43
CA ALA A 46 5.98 4.44 -7.46
C ALA A 46 5.97 3.67 -8.79
N PRO A 47 5.78 2.35 -8.77
CA PRO A 47 5.65 1.58 -10.01
C PRO A 47 4.41 1.98 -10.80
N GLU A 48 4.49 1.88 -12.12
CA GLU A 48 3.35 2.15 -13.00
C GLU A 48 2.24 1.12 -12.87
N ILE A 49 2.59 -0.15 -12.60
CA ILE A 49 1.66 -1.27 -12.57
C ILE A 49 1.71 -1.92 -11.20
N LEU A 50 0.52 -2.12 -10.61
CA LEU A 50 0.39 -2.86 -9.36
C LEU A 50 0.51 -4.37 -9.58
N PRO A 51 1.10 -5.10 -8.64
CA PRO A 51 1.08 -6.55 -8.65
C PRO A 51 -0.37 -7.08 -8.56
N PRO A 52 -0.72 -8.20 -9.23
CA PRO A 52 -2.09 -8.70 -9.26
C PRO A 52 -2.73 -8.93 -7.88
N GLY A 53 -1.95 -9.42 -6.91
CA GLY A 53 -2.41 -9.62 -5.53
C GLY A 53 -2.74 -8.30 -4.81
N ILE A 54 -1.90 -7.28 -4.99
CA ILE A 54 -2.11 -5.94 -4.44
C ILE A 54 -3.33 -5.28 -5.07
N ARG A 55 -3.48 -5.39 -6.40
CA ARG A 55 -4.64 -4.89 -7.14
C ARG A 55 -5.94 -5.51 -6.61
N THR A 56 -5.94 -6.82 -6.41
CA THR A 56 -7.11 -7.57 -5.90
C THR A 56 -7.44 -7.18 -4.46
N PHE A 57 -6.42 -7.05 -3.61
CA PHE A 57 -6.60 -6.59 -2.24
C PHE A 57 -7.19 -5.19 -2.17
N LEU A 58 -6.65 -4.22 -2.90
CA LEU A 58 -7.15 -2.84 -2.88
C LEU A 58 -8.59 -2.72 -3.39
N GLY A 59 -8.94 -3.49 -4.42
CA GLY A 59 -10.32 -3.60 -4.91
C GLY A 59 -11.27 -4.06 -3.80
N ASN A 60 -10.95 -5.18 -3.16
CA ASN A 60 -11.77 -5.75 -2.09
C ASN A 60 -11.82 -4.87 -0.83
N ALA A 61 -10.67 -4.33 -0.42
CA ALA A 61 -10.55 -3.53 0.79
C ALA A 61 -11.30 -2.21 0.67
N CYS A 62 -11.36 -1.61 -0.53
CA CYS A 62 -12.02 -0.32 -0.75
C CYS A 62 -13.42 -0.44 -1.34
N ASP A 63 -13.91 -1.68 -1.55
CA ASP A 63 -15.17 -1.98 -2.24
C ASP A 63 -15.27 -1.29 -3.61
N ILE A 64 -14.20 -1.40 -4.40
CA ILE A 64 -14.13 -0.83 -5.75
C ILE A 64 -13.94 -1.91 -6.82
N PRO A 65 -14.54 -1.76 -8.01
CA PRO A 65 -14.29 -2.67 -9.13
C PRO A 65 -12.80 -2.71 -9.49
N LEU A 66 -12.29 -3.89 -9.85
CA LEU A 66 -10.88 -4.06 -10.21
C LEU A 66 -10.45 -3.16 -11.36
N ASP A 67 -11.35 -2.90 -12.31
CA ASP A 67 -11.11 -2.01 -13.45
C ASP A 67 -10.89 -0.54 -13.01
N CYS A 68 -11.38 -0.17 -11.83
CA CYS A 68 -11.17 1.16 -11.24
C CYS A 68 -9.85 1.24 -10.46
N VAL A 69 -9.30 0.13 -9.98
CA VAL A 69 -8.09 0.11 -9.15
C VAL A 69 -6.90 0.74 -9.88
N ASP A 70 -6.73 0.43 -11.16
CA ASP A 70 -5.62 0.95 -11.96
C ASP A 70 -5.74 2.47 -12.18
N VAL A 71 -6.96 2.95 -12.34
CA VAL A 71 -7.25 4.39 -12.46
C VAL A 71 -6.92 5.11 -11.15
N TYR A 72 -7.24 4.48 -10.01
CA TYR A 72 -7.01 5.07 -8.69
C TYR A 72 -5.53 5.07 -8.37
N TRP A 73 -4.84 3.98 -8.68
CA TRP A 73 -3.39 3.91 -8.58
C TRP A 73 -2.73 4.99 -9.43
N LEU A 74 -3.10 5.12 -10.71
CA LEU A 74 -2.55 6.16 -11.58
C LEU A 74 -2.77 7.57 -11.02
N ALA A 75 -3.92 7.82 -10.37
CA ALA A 75 -4.25 9.11 -9.79
C ALA A 75 -3.56 9.39 -8.44
N LEU A 76 -3.33 8.36 -7.62
CA LEU A 76 -2.96 8.49 -6.21
C LEU A 76 -1.56 7.95 -5.87
N LYS A 77 -0.88 7.27 -6.80
CA LYS A 77 0.40 6.59 -6.53
C LYS A 77 1.46 7.52 -5.96
N GLU A 78 1.56 8.76 -6.46
CA GLU A 78 2.53 9.74 -5.97
C GLU A 78 2.22 10.15 -4.52
N THR A 79 0.95 10.34 -4.17
CA THR A 79 0.53 10.61 -2.79
C THR A 79 0.83 9.43 -1.88
N VAL A 80 0.56 8.20 -2.33
CA VAL A 80 0.95 6.98 -1.59
C VAL A 80 2.47 6.91 -1.41
N TRP A 81 3.24 7.28 -2.43
CA TRP A 81 4.69 7.13 -2.44
C TRP A 81 5.44 8.21 -1.65
N GLN A 82 4.98 9.45 -1.70
CA GLN A 82 5.64 10.58 -1.04
C GLN A 82 5.06 10.86 0.36
N ASP A 83 3.73 10.80 0.51
CA ASP A 83 3.03 11.26 1.71
C ASP A 83 2.45 10.12 2.58
N GLY A 84 2.37 8.90 2.03
CA GLY A 84 1.79 7.73 2.70
C GLY A 84 2.54 7.22 3.95
N SER A 85 3.66 7.84 4.34
CA SER A 85 4.35 7.51 5.59
C SER A 85 3.49 7.79 6.83
N GLN A 86 2.58 8.77 6.74
CA GLN A 86 1.48 8.91 7.69
C GLN A 86 0.39 7.92 7.30
N ARG A 87 0.47 6.72 7.88
CA ARG A 87 -0.56 5.68 7.81
C ARG A 87 -1.89 6.25 8.34
N LEU A 88 -2.72 6.80 7.45
CA LEU A 88 -3.99 7.43 7.81
C LEU A 88 -5.01 6.32 8.19
N GLY A 89 -5.72 6.50 9.30
CA GLY A 89 -6.82 5.61 9.70
C GLY A 89 -6.43 4.19 10.15
N ASP A 90 -7.41 3.48 10.72
CA ASP A 90 -7.27 2.09 11.13
C ASP A 90 -7.60 1.15 9.97
N THR A 91 -6.57 0.71 9.25
CA THR A 91 -6.71 -0.24 8.14
C THR A 91 -6.62 -1.70 8.60
N LYS A 92 -6.40 -1.97 9.89
CA LYS A 92 -6.21 -3.32 10.45
C LYS A 92 -7.32 -4.28 10.06
N SER A 93 -8.57 -3.82 10.13
CA SER A 93 -9.74 -4.62 9.80
C SER A 93 -9.74 -5.10 8.35
N GLN A 94 -9.26 -4.29 7.41
CA GLN A 94 -9.18 -4.62 5.99
C GLN A 94 -8.09 -5.66 5.72
N PHE A 95 -6.92 -5.49 6.33
CA PHE A 95 -5.83 -6.47 6.25
C PHE A 95 -6.24 -7.81 6.87
N GLN A 96 -6.95 -7.81 8.00
CA GLN A 96 -7.45 -9.04 8.61
C GLN A 96 -8.50 -9.74 7.74
N LYS A 97 -9.42 -8.98 7.14
CA LYS A 97 -10.53 -9.54 6.36
C LYS A 97 -10.09 -10.01 4.97
N HIS A 98 -9.15 -9.31 4.34
CA HIS A 98 -8.82 -9.52 2.93
C HIS A 98 -7.35 -9.92 2.67
N GLY A 99 -6.44 -9.72 3.62
CA GLY A 99 -5.00 -9.92 3.39
C GLY A 99 -4.61 -11.38 3.15
N HIS A 100 -5.10 -12.30 3.98
CA HIS A 100 -4.71 -13.71 3.93
C HIS A 100 -5.00 -14.36 2.56
N ASN A 101 -6.17 -14.10 2.00
CA ASN A 101 -6.59 -14.64 0.70
C ASN A 101 -5.78 -14.08 -0.48
N ASN A 102 -5.00 -13.01 -0.26
CA ASN A 102 -4.18 -12.35 -1.27
C ASN A 102 -2.67 -12.50 -1.00
N GLY A 103 -2.28 -13.36 -0.06
CA GLY A 103 -0.87 -13.57 0.30
C GLY A 103 -0.22 -12.36 1.01
N ILE A 104 -1.02 -11.45 1.55
CA ILE A 104 -0.56 -10.24 2.26
C ILE A 104 -0.48 -10.52 3.75
N GLY A 105 0.68 -10.22 4.36
CA GLY A 105 0.97 -10.44 5.78
C GLY A 105 0.12 -9.59 6.73
N ILE A 106 0.03 -10.03 7.99
CA ILE A 106 -0.75 -9.39 9.06
C ILE A 106 -0.35 -7.92 9.20
N PHE A 107 -1.34 -7.04 9.41
CA PHE A 107 -1.13 -5.64 9.75
C PHE A 107 -0.14 -5.48 10.91
N ILE A 108 1.11 -5.12 10.62
CA ILE A 108 2.09 -4.77 11.66
C ILE A 108 1.88 -3.29 11.99
N SER A 109 1.02 -3.03 12.97
CA SER A 109 1.03 -1.74 13.67
C SER A 109 2.26 -1.69 14.57
N GLY A 110 3.30 -0.95 14.16
CA GLY A 110 4.39 -0.57 15.05
C GLY A 110 5.68 -1.39 14.96
N LEU A 111 6.40 -1.27 13.85
CA LEU A 111 7.86 -1.41 13.89
C LEU A 111 8.51 -0.03 13.90
N HIS A 112 8.31 0.68 15.02
CA HIS A 112 9.39 1.46 15.60
C HIS A 112 9.75 0.75 16.92
N GLU A 113 10.99 0.23 16.98
CA GLU A 113 11.68 -0.29 18.16
C GLU A 113 10.97 -1.42 18.92
N THR A 114 11.22 -2.70 18.63
CA THR A 114 11.91 -3.55 19.63
C THR A 114 12.46 -4.88 19.09
N SER A 115 12.23 -5.25 17.82
CA SER A 115 12.65 -6.58 17.35
C SER A 115 14.14 -6.73 16.97
N TYR A 116 14.93 -5.65 16.93
CA TYR A 116 16.36 -5.73 16.61
C TYR A 116 17.30 -5.89 17.82
N ARG A 117 16.76 -6.00 19.05
CA ARG A 117 17.59 -6.15 20.28
C ARG A 117 17.66 -7.56 20.87
N ALA A 118 17.08 -8.57 20.23
CA ALA A 118 17.03 -9.92 20.81
C ALA A 118 18.08 -10.92 20.33
N ASN A 119 18.98 -10.58 19.37
CA ASN A 119 19.90 -11.58 18.78
C ASN A 119 21.40 -11.24 18.79
N THR A 120 21.88 -10.33 19.66
CA THR A 120 23.33 -10.08 19.82
C THR A 120 23.90 -10.45 21.20
N SER A 121 23.16 -11.13 22.08
CA SER A 121 23.65 -11.57 23.39
C SER A 121 23.95 -13.07 23.51
N HIS A 122 24.08 -13.80 22.39
CA HIS A 122 24.42 -15.23 22.40
C HIS A 122 25.53 -15.65 21.43
N PHE A 123 26.48 -14.74 21.15
CA PHE A 123 27.70 -15.09 20.43
C PHE A 123 28.89 -14.34 21.02
N ASN A 124 29.37 -14.78 22.18
CA ASN A 124 30.74 -14.60 22.69
C ASN A 124 30.90 -15.41 23.98
N SER A 125 31.04 -16.72 23.82
CA SER A 125 31.64 -17.61 24.81
C SER A 125 32.36 -18.72 24.06
N PHE A 126 33.60 -18.46 23.62
CA PHE A 126 34.72 -19.41 23.55
C PHE A 126 36.02 -18.60 23.42
#